data_AF-A0AAU6DR74-F1
#
_entry.id   AF-A0AAU6DR74-F1
#
_cell.length_a   1.000
_cell.length_b   1.000
_cell.length_c   1.000
_cell.angle_alpha   90.00
_cell.angle_beta   90.00
_cell.angle_gamma   90.00
#
_symmetry.space_group_name_H-M   'P 1'
#
loop_
_entity.id
_entity.type
_entity.pdbx_description
1 polymer ?
#
loop_
_entity_poly.entity_id
_entity_poly.type
_entity_poly.pdbx_seq_one_letter_code
_entity_poly.pdbx_strand_id
1 'polypeptide(L)'
;MREIMTCQDTGTTIDFRSQGPCEVRHPWPAETAVCAVSGVVLIRNAKEGERTSYTMLFMEVYPPEAAFIRGEGATPEACEDTAWAKYQRALNCSDGSGSHNWEARGYRNGAGFCSRCGTFGSQIITSEQLDQFCRVCGTGTTYHRDTDNAAGTTTFLCEERYKTHKPTCHFSHDRPLAQLLAALIDEED
;
A
#
# COMPACT_ATOMS: atom_id res chain seq x y z
N MET A 1 -27.45 -7.37 -19.99
CA MET A 1 -26.53 -7.05 -21.09
C MET A 1 -25.19 -6.81 -20.43
N ARG A 2 -24.23 -7.72 -20.60
CA ARG A 2 -22.89 -7.58 -20.02
C ARG A 2 -22.08 -6.73 -21.00
N GLU A 3 -21.54 -5.62 -20.55
CA GLU A 3 -20.66 -4.80 -21.38
C GLU A 3 -19.29 -5.51 -21.47
N ILE A 4 -18.96 -5.91 -22.70
CA ILE A 4 -17.75 -6.64 -23.06
C ILE A 4 -16.71 -5.62 -23.47
N MET A 5 -15.54 -5.71 -22.89
CA MET A 5 -14.48 -4.76 -23.12
C MET A 5 -13.19 -5.59 -22.93
N THR A 6 -12.24 -5.53 -23.89
CA THR A 6 -11.24 -6.59 -24.21
C THR A 6 -9.78 -6.19 -23.93
N CYS A 7 -8.86 -7.12 -23.57
CA CYS A 7 -7.38 -6.92 -23.60
C CYS A 7 -6.53 -8.17 -23.96
N GLN A 8 -5.29 -7.95 -24.44
CA GLN A 8 -4.37 -8.97 -24.99
C GLN A 8 -2.90 -8.73 -24.56
N ASP A 9 -2.25 -9.75 -23.98
CA ASP A 9 -0.92 -9.71 -23.33
C ASP A 9 0.27 -9.39 -24.27
N THR A 10 1.16 -8.48 -23.87
CA THR A 10 2.36 -8.06 -24.63
C THR A 10 3.69 -8.16 -23.85
N GLY A 11 3.72 -8.84 -22.69
CA GLY A 11 4.98 -9.28 -22.07
C GLY A 11 5.86 -8.24 -21.37
N THR A 12 5.55 -6.93 -21.41
CA THR A 12 6.21 -5.92 -20.56
C THR A 12 5.21 -4.83 -20.19
N THR A 13 4.74 -4.85 -18.94
CA THR A 13 3.66 -3.99 -18.42
C THR A 13 2.33 -4.24 -19.12
N ILE A 14 1.36 -4.83 -18.41
CA ILE A 14 -0.04 -4.75 -18.86
C ILE A 14 -0.46 -3.29 -18.65
N ASP A 15 -0.32 -2.48 -19.70
CA ASP A 15 -0.83 -1.12 -19.73
C ASP A 15 -2.33 -1.14 -20.03
N PHE A 16 -3.14 -1.08 -18.97
CA PHE A 16 -4.60 -1.06 -19.07
C PHE A 16 -5.15 0.21 -19.74
N ARG A 17 -4.32 1.23 -20.02
CA ARG A 17 -4.76 2.41 -20.78
C ARG A 17 -4.75 2.16 -22.29
N SER A 18 -3.89 1.26 -22.78
CA SER A 18 -3.74 0.98 -24.21
C SER A 18 -4.38 -0.33 -24.66
N GLN A 19 -4.69 -1.25 -23.73
CA GLN A 19 -5.15 -2.59 -24.10
C GLN A 19 -6.66 -2.82 -24.05
N GLY A 20 -7.47 -1.86 -23.60
CA GLY A 20 -8.87 -2.14 -23.27
C GLY A 20 -8.97 -3.01 -21.99
N PRO A 21 -10.15 -3.32 -21.49
CA PRO A 21 -10.30 -3.79 -20.12
C PRO A 21 -10.31 -5.30 -19.99
N CYS A 22 -10.01 -5.71 -18.77
CA CYS A 22 -10.21 -7.05 -18.29
C CYS A 22 -11.69 -7.19 -17.90
N GLU A 23 -12.40 -8.14 -18.50
CA GLU A 23 -13.72 -8.53 -18.00
C GLU A 23 -13.55 -9.10 -16.60
N VAL A 24 -13.99 -8.34 -15.61
CA VAL A 24 -14.10 -8.85 -14.25
C VAL A 24 -15.10 -10.01 -14.22
N ARG A 25 -14.67 -11.13 -13.66
CA ARG A 25 -15.44 -12.38 -13.59
C ARG A 25 -16.38 -12.39 -12.39
N HIS A 26 -16.05 -11.67 -11.33
CA HIS A 26 -16.84 -11.63 -10.11
C HIS A 26 -17.88 -10.50 -10.12
N PRO A 27 -18.99 -10.65 -9.38
CA PRO A 27 -20.05 -9.65 -9.33
C PRO A 27 -19.67 -8.48 -8.39
N TRP A 28 -18.65 -7.71 -8.77
CA TRP A 28 -18.26 -6.49 -8.06
C TRP A 28 -19.42 -5.48 -8.01
N PRO A 29 -19.53 -4.68 -6.93
CA PRO A 29 -20.49 -3.58 -6.88
C PRO A 29 -20.38 -2.67 -8.09
N ALA A 30 -21.52 -2.08 -8.49
CA ALA A 30 -21.50 -0.99 -9.46
C ALA A 30 -20.53 0.09 -8.98
N GLU A 31 -19.77 0.67 -9.92
CA GLU A 31 -18.74 1.71 -9.67
C GLU A 31 -17.44 1.20 -9.04
N THR A 32 -17.24 -0.11 -8.93
CA THR A 32 -15.94 -0.67 -8.53
C THR A 32 -14.89 -0.34 -9.59
N ALA A 33 -13.87 0.43 -9.20
CA ALA A 33 -12.70 0.65 -10.05
C ALA A 33 -11.68 -0.48 -9.88
N VAL A 34 -11.12 -0.94 -10.99
CA VAL A 34 -10.11 -2.00 -11.03
C VAL A 34 -8.89 -1.52 -11.78
N CYS A 35 -7.71 -1.79 -11.22
CA CYS A 35 -6.42 -1.58 -11.85
C CYS A 35 -5.61 -2.86 -11.66
N ALA A 36 -5.18 -3.52 -12.72
CA ALA A 36 -4.17 -4.56 -12.59
C ALA A 36 -2.83 -4.00 -13.07
N VAL A 37 -1.71 -4.53 -12.59
CA VAL A 37 -0.37 -4.19 -13.05
C VAL A 37 0.59 -5.30 -12.61
N SER A 38 1.76 -5.37 -13.22
CA SER A 38 2.92 -6.06 -12.66
C SER A 38 3.78 -5.05 -11.93
N GLY A 39 4.34 -5.41 -10.78
CA GLY A 39 5.25 -4.54 -10.04
C GLY A 39 6.31 -5.29 -9.24
N VAL A 40 7.25 -4.53 -8.71
CA VAL A 40 8.36 -5.02 -7.92
C VAL A 40 8.02 -4.91 -6.45
N VAL A 41 8.06 -6.03 -5.73
CA VAL A 41 7.97 -6.08 -4.28
C VAL A 41 9.36 -6.09 -3.69
N LEU A 42 9.66 -5.10 -2.85
CA LEU A 42 10.92 -5.02 -2.12
C LEU A 42 10.79 -5.78 -0.80
N ILE A 43 11.73 -6.70 -0.54
CA ILE A 43 11.80 -7.45 0.70
C ILE A 43 12.54 -6.60 1.73
N ARG A 44 11.83 -6.21 2.80
CA ARG A 44 12.45 -5.46 3.90
C ARG A 44 13.41 -6.36 4.66
N ASN A 45 14.59 -5.83 5.01
CA ASN A 45 15.61 -6.51 5.81
C ASN A 45 16.12 -7.83 5.20
N ALA A 46 16.16 -7.93 3.86
CA ALA A 46 16.85 -9.04 3.21
C ALA A 46 18.32 -9.09 3.68
N LYS A 47 18.80 -10.28 4.02
CA LYS A 47 20.21 -10.46 4.40
C LYS A 47 21.09 -10.47 3.17
N GLU A 48 22.38 -10.25 3.37
CA GLU A 48 23.38 -10.40 2.32
C GLU A 48 23.30 -11.81 1.71
N GLY A 49 23.21 -11.88 0.38
CA GLY A 49 23.01 -13.12 -0.38
C GLY A 49 21.57 -13.61 -0.49
N GLU A 50 20.58 -12.93 0.12
CA GLU A 50 19.16 -13.25 -0.04
C GLU A 50 18.52 -12.41 -1.14
N ARG A 51 17.41 -12.92 -1.71
CA ARG A 51 16.60 -12.18 -2.67
C ARG A 51 16.09 -10.88 -2.04
N THR A 52 16.41 -9.75 -2.65
CA THR A 52 16.04 -8.41 -2.18
C THR A 52 14.72 -7.92 -2.76
N SER A 53 14.28 -8.51 -3.87
CA SER A 53 13.01 -8.18 -4.51
C SER A 53 12.46 -9.32 -5.38
N TYR A 54 11.17 -9.26 -5.68
CA TYR A 54 10.54 -10.13 -6.69
C TYR A 54 9.49 -9.38 -7.48
N THR A 55 9.23 -9.83 -8.70
CA THR A 55 8.13 -9.33 -9.53
C THR A 55 6.86 -10.12 -9.24
N MET A 56 5.73 -9.42 -9.29
CA MET A 56 4.43 -10.01 -9.01
C MET A 56 3.36 -9.30 -9.81
N LEU A 57 2.44 -10.08 -10.36
CA LEU A 57 1.19 -9.56 -10.89
C LEU A 57 0.22 -9.32 -9.73
N PHE A 58 -0.45 -8.17 -9.75
CA PHE A 58 -1.49 -7.85 -8.81
C PHE A 58 -2.66 -7.14 -9.47
N MET A 59 -3.83 -7.30 -8.86
CA MET A 59 -5.05 -6.57 -9.17
C MET A 59 -5.47 -5.78 -7.95
N GLU A 60 -5.64 -4.49 -8.13
CA GLU A 60 -6.14 -3.53 -7.17
C GLU A 60 -7.59 -3.21 -7.48
N VAL A 61 -8.40 -3.29 -6.44
CA VAL A 61 -9.84 -3.09 -6.52
C VAL A 61 -10.24 -2.04 -5.49
N TYR A 62 -11.09 -1.11 -5.92
CA TYR A 62 -11.57 0.03 -5.15
C TYR A 62 -13.10 0.01 -5.13
N PRO A 63 -13.73 -0.82 -4.29
CA PRO A 63 -15.18 -0.82 -4.13
C PRO A 63 -15.64 0.46 -3.39
N PRO A 64 -16.82 1.01 -3.70
CA PRO A 64 -17.29 2.27 -3.10
C PRO A 64 -17.42 2.23 -1.57
N GLU A 65 -17.71 1.05 -1.00
CA GLU A 65 -17.96 0.88 0.45
C GLU A 65 -16.82 0.14 1.17
N ALA A 66 -15.70 -0.13 0.50
CA ALA A 66 -14.60 -0.86 1.10
C ALA A 66 -13.29 -0.10 0.94
N ALA A 67 -12.37 -0.39 1.86
CA ALA A 67 -10.99 0.02 1.67
C ALA A 67 -10.39 -0.66 0.43
N PHE A 68 -9.27 -0.11 -0.03
CA PHE A 68 -8.43 -0.70 -1.07
C PHE A 68 -8.17 -2.20 -0.85
N ILE A 69 -8.39 -3.00 -1.89
CA ILE A 69 -8.12 -4.44 -1.90
C ILE A 69 -7.11 -4.77 -2.99
N ARG A 70 -6.04 -5.47 -2.62
CA ARG A 70 -5.09 -6.05 -3.58
C ARG A 70 -5.19 -7.56 -3.61
N GLY A 71 -5.47 -8.14 -4.77
CA GLY A 71 -5.28 -9.55 -5.07
C GLY A 71 -3.96 -9.79 -5.77
N GLU A 72 -3.34 -10.93 -5.51
CA GLU A 72 -2.02 -11.30 -6.03
C GLU A 72 -2.10 -12.73 -6.57
N GLY A 73 -1.42 -13.02 -7.67
CA GLY A 73 -1.50 -14.32 -8.31
C GLY A 73 -0.60 -14.44 -9.54
N ALA A 74 -0.52 -15.65 -10.08
CA ALA A 74 0.28 -15.91 -11.29
C ALA A 74 -0.42 -15.44 -12.58
N THR A 75 -1.75 -15.26 -12.55
CA THR A 75 -2.56 -14.81 -13.70
C THR A 75 -3.54 -13.71 -13.27
N PRO A 76 -4.07 -12.90 -14.20
CA PRO A 76 -5.08 -11.89 -13.89
C PRO A 76 -6.30 -12.47 -13.17
N GLU A 77 -6.77 -13.65 -13.59
CA GLU A 77 -7.90 -14.34 -12.96
C GLU A 77 -7.59 -14.75 -11.53
N ALA A 78 -6.38 -15.26 -11.27
CA ALA A 78 -5.95 -15.60 -9.92
C ALA A 78 -5.83 -14.35 -9.03
N CYS A 79 -5.42 -13.22 -9.60
CA CYS A 79 -5.41 -11.93 -8.89
C CYS A 79 -6.84 -11.50 -8.55
N GLU A 80 -7.77 -11.57 -9.50
CA GLU A 80 -9.17 -11.23 -9.26
C GLU A 80 -9.82 -12.15 -8.22
N ASP A 81 -9.64 -13.47 -8.34
CA ASP A 81 -10.14 -14.46 -7.38
C ASP A 81 -9.64 -14.17 -5.96
N THR A 82 -8.36 -13.80 -5.83
CA THR A 82 -7.77 -13.42 -4.54
C THR A 82 -8.32 -12.11 -4.00
N ALA A 83 -8.51 -11.10 -4.86
CA ALA A 83 -9.14 -9.84 -4.48
C ALA A 83 -10.59 -10.05 -4.05
N TRP A 84 -11.35 -10.84 -4.81
CA TRP A 84 -12.74 -11.16 -4.51
C TRP A 84 -12.88 -11.89 -3.18
N ALA A 85 -12.04 -12.88 -2.93
CA ALA A 85 -12.03 -13.58 -1.65
C ALA A 85 -11.74 -12.62 -0.47
N LYS A 86 -10.82 -11.64 -0.64
CA LYS A 86 -10.57 -10.59 0.36
C LYS A 86 -11.80 -9.70 0.57
N TYR A 87 -12.46 -9.30 -0.51
CA TYR A 87 -13.69 -8.50 -0.46
C TYR A 87 -14.82 -9.22 0.29
N GLN A 88 -15.08 -10.49 -0.05
CA GLN A 88 -16.09 -11.29 0.62
C GLN A 88 -15.78 -11.48 2.12
N ARG A 89 -14.51 -11.69 2.49
CA ARG A 89 -14.12 -11.72 3.91
C ARG A 89 -14.33 -10.38 4.61
N ALA A 90 -14.08 -9.26 3.93
CA ALA A 90 -14.29 -7.93 4.48
C ALA A 90 -15.78 -7.68 4.77
N LEU A 91 -16.66 -7.92 3.79
CA LEU A 91 -18.10 -7.75 3.93
C LEU A 91 -18.70 -8.59 5.07
N ASN A 92 -18.18 -9.80 5.24
CA ASN A 92 -18.67 -10.74 6.24
C ASN A 92 -17.88 -10.66 7.56
N CYS A 93 -17.02 -9.67 7.73
CA CYS A 93 -16.23 -9.50 8.95
C CYS A 93 -17.11 -8.96 10.09
N SER A 94 -17.81 -9.85 10.77
CA SER A 94 -18.60 -9.53 11.96
C SER A 94 -18.20 -10.41 13.14
N ASP A 95 -18.34 -9.87 14.36
CA ASP A 95 -18.27 -10.56 15.65
C ASP A 95 -19.56 -10.32 16.44
N GLY A 96 -20.63 -9.93 15.74
CA GLY A 96 -21.86 -9.42 16.34
C GLY A 96 -21.89 -7.90 16.59
N SER A 97 -20.76 -7.18 16.48
CA SER A 97 -20.71 -5.71 16.67
C SER A 97 -20.96 -4.89 15.40
N GLY A 98 -20.92 -5.52 14.22
CA GLY A 98 -21.01 -4.84 12.92
C GLY A 98 -19.77 -4.00 12.56
N SER A 99 -18.68 -4.12 13.31
CA SER A 99 -17.45 -3.35 13.08
C SER A 99 -16.22 -4.26 12.90
N HIS A 100 -15.19 -3.78 12.18
CA HIS A 100 -13.89 -4.43 12.07
C HIS A 100 -13.05 -4.22 13.34
N ASN A 101 -12.27 -5.23 13.73
CA ASN A 101 -11.31 -5.12 14.85
C ASN A 101 -9.93 -4.72 14.32
N TRP A 102 -9.51 -3.48 14.53
CA TRP A 102 -8.34 -2.90 13.87
C TRP A 102 -7.07 -2.94 14.73
N GLU A 103 -5.95 -3.28 14.11
CA GLU A 103 -4.62 -3.29 14.72
C GLU A 103 -3.61 -2.57 13.83
N ALA A 104 -2.72 -1.77 14.43
CA ALA A 104 -1.73 -1.02 13.69
C ALA A 104 -0.64 -1.90 13.04
N ARG A 105 -0.32 -3.08 13.60
CA ARG A 105 0.74 -3.99 13.09
C ARG A 105 2.07 -3.30 12.76
N GLY A 106 2.50 -2.38 13.64
CA GLY A 106 3.74 -1.61 13.45
C GLY A 106 3.60 -0.36 12.58
N TYR A 107 2.46 -0.16 11.93
CA TYR A 107 2.18 1.12 11.27
C TYR A 107 2.06 2.24 12.31
N ARG A 108 2.45 3.44 11.88
CA ARG A 108 2.48 4.67 12.68
C ARG A 108 1.73 5.82 11.99
N ASN A 109 1.28 5.59 10.75
CA ASN A 109 0.62 6.57 9.89
C ASN A 109 -0.92 6.51 9.96
N GLY A 110 -1.46 6.02 11.08
CA GLY A 110 -2.89 5.82 11.28
C GLY A 110 -3.52 4.70 10.44
N ALA A 111 -2.71 3.97 9.66
CA ALA A 111 -3.16 2.78 8.98
C ALA A 111 -3.23 1.58 9.92
N GLY A 112 -4.09 0.63 9.59
CA GLY A 112 -4.23 -0.61 10.34
C GLY A 112 -4.77 -1.74 9.49
N PHE A 113 -4.77 -2.93 10.08
CA PHE A 113 -5.35 -4.13 9.50
C PHE A 113 -6.39 -4.69 10.45
N CYS A 114 -7.50 -5.18 9.90
CA CYS A 114 -8.43 -5.93 10.70
C CYS A 114 -7.79 -7.26 11.11
N SER A 115 -7.72 -7.54 12.42
CA SER A 115 -7.12 -8.76 12.96
C SER A 115 -7.87 -10.03 12.56
N ARG A 116 -9.15 -9.90 12.19
CA ARG A 116 -10.02 -11.00 11.77
C ARG A 116 -9.96 -11.28 10.27
N CYS A 117 -10.31 -10.31 9.44
CA CYS A 117 -10.43 -10.51 7.99
C CYS A 117 -9.17 -10.10 7.20
N GLY A 118 -8.23 -9.39 7.83
CA GLY A 118 -7.03 -8.88 7.18
C GLY A 118 -7.23 -7.66 6.28
N THR A 119 -8.44 -7.08 6.25
CA THR A 119 -8.72 -5.84 5.51
C THR A 119 -7.79 -4.73 5.98
N PHE A 120 -7.21 -3.99 5.04
CA PHE A 120 -6.44 -2.78 5.33
C PHE A 120 -7.38 -1.58 5.49
N GLY A 121 -7.06 -0.64 6.38
CA GLY A 121 -7.78 0.63 6.51
C GLY A 121 -6.82 1.79 6.72
N SER A 122 -7.06 2.91 6.03
CA SER A 122 -6.35 4.17 6.24
C SER A 122 -7.11 5.06 7.24
N GLN A 123 -6.36 5.84 8.02
CA GLN A 123 -6.93 6.77 9.02
C GLN A 123 -7.86 6.10 10.05
N ILE A 124 -7.66 4.81 10.31
CA ILE A 124 -8.48 4.05 11.26
C ILE A 124 -7.88 4.07 12.67
N ILE A 125 -6.55 4.06 12.78
CA ILE A 125 -5.86 4.12 14.07
C ILE A 125 -5.57 5.59 14.40
N THR A 126 -6.08 6.04 15.54
CA THR A 126 -5.94 7.42 16.02
C THR A 126 -4.54 7.70 16.59
N SER A 127 -4.21 8.98 16.72
CA SER A 127 -2.99 9.43 17.40
C SER A 127 -2.93 8.95 18.85
N GLU A 128 -4.07 8.93 19.52
CA GLU A 128 -4.24 8.52 20.91
C GLU A 128 -3.91 7.04 21.08
N GLN A 129 -4.40 6.21 20.17
CA GLN A 129 -4.08 4.77 20.15
C GLN A 129 -2.60 4.48 19.85
N LEU A 130 -1.92 5.39 19.16
CA LEU A 130 -0.50 5.26 18.82
C LEU A 130 0.43 5.98 19.82
N ASP A 131 -0.13 6.73 20.77
CA ASP A 131 0.60 7.67 21.64
C ASP A 131 1.50 8.64 20.85
N GLN A 132 0.92 9.25 19.81
CA GLN A 132 1.65 10.15 18.89
C GLN A 132 1.08 11.57 18.93
N PHE A 133 1.81 12.43 19.63
CA PHE A 133 1.42 13.82 19.84
C PHE A 133 2.53 14.77 19.43
N CYS A 134 2.13 15.94 18.94
CA CYS A 134 3.05 17.02 18.65
C CYS A 134 3.84 17.38 19.92
N ARG A 135 5.16 17.27 19.87
CA ARG A 135 6.04 17.57 21.01
C ARG A 135 5.93 19.02 21.50
N VAL A 136 5.48 19.94 20.64
CA VAL A 136 5.39 21.38 20.94
C VAL A 136 4.05 21.76 21.56
N CYS A 137 2.94 21.27 21.01
CA CYS A 137 1.59 21.72 21.40
C CYS A 137 0.64 20.61 21.84
N GLY A 138 1.08 19.35 21.83
CA GLY A 138 0.28 18.20 22.26
C GLY A 138 -0.81 17.76 21.27
N THR A 139 -1.00 18.44 20.13
CA THR A 139 -1.98 18.02 19.11
C THR A 139 -1.63 16.65 18.54
N GLY A 140 -2.60 15.73 18.50
CA GLY A 140 -2.45 14.40 17.91
C GLY A 140 -2.00 14.45 16.44
N THR A 141 -1.11 13.54 16.05
CA THR A 141 -0.59 13.46 14.68
C THR A 141 -0.22 12.03 14.32
N THR A 142 -0.49 11.61 13.09
CA THR A 142 -0.09 10.29 12.59
C THR A 142 0.89 10.37 11.42
N TYR A 143 0.99 11.50 10.73
CA TYR A 143 1.78 11.61 9.49
C TYR A 143 3.07 12.41 9.64
N HIS A 144 3.07 13.42 10.49
CA HIS A 144 4.14 14.41 10.54
C HIS A 144 5.14 14.06 11.65
N ARG A 145 6.28 13.50 11.23
CA ARG A 145 7.38 13.13 12.14
C ARG A 145 8.72 13.47 11.52
N ASP A 146 9.67 13.79 12.39
CA ASP A 146 11.09 13.92 12.08
C ASP A 146 11.84 12.80 12.79
N THR A 147 12.69 12.08 12.05
CA THR A 147 13.46 10.95 12.58
C THR A 147 14.94 11.24 12.41
N ASP A 148 15.64 11.38 13.54
CA ASP A 148 17.09 11.42 13.58
C ASP A 148 17.60 9.98 13.67
N ASN A 149 18.09 9.45 12.55
CA ASN A 149 18.62 8.09 12.48
C ASN A 149 19.92 7.92 13.28
N ALA A 150 20.74 8.96 13.43
CA ALA A 150 22.00 8.88 14.17
C ALA A 150 21.75 8.82 15.68
N ALA A 151 20.79 9.61 16.16
CA ALA A 151 20.36 9.58 17.55
C ALA A 151 19.33 8.47 17.86
N GLY A 152 18.75 7.83 16.83
CA GLY A 152 17.69 6.85 16.98
C GLY A 152 16.39 7.43 17.57
N THR A 153 16.14 8.73 17.38
CA THR A 153 14.99 9.42 17.98
C THR A 153 13.97 9.81 16.93
N THR A 154 12.69 9.77 17.29
CA THR A 154 11.59 10.24 16.45
C THR A 154 10.79 11.30 17.21
N THR A 155 10.65 12.48 16.61
CA THR A 155 9.83 13.56 17.14
C THR A 155 8.59 13.75 16.28
N PHE A 156 7.42 13.68 16.89
CA PHE A 156 6.15 13.96 16.23
C PHE A 156 5.82 15.45 16.31
N LEU A 157 5.30 16.00 15.22
CA LEU A 157 4.92 17.42 15.10
C LEU A 157 3.52 17.51 14.48
N CYS A 158 2.73 18.51 14.85
CA CYS A 158 1.51 18.80 14.08
C CYS A 158 1.89 19.42 12.73
N GLU A 159 0.97 19.45 11.77
CA GLU A 159 1.23 19.90 10.41
C GLU A 159 1.86 21.30 10.36
N GLU A 160 1.35 22.26 11.14
CA GLU A 160 1.88 23.63 11.21
C GLU A 160 3.33 23.65 11.67
N ARG A 161 3.63 22.96 12.77
CA ARG A 161 4.98 22.90 13.34
C ARG A 161 5.93 22.12 12.44
N TYR A 162 5.46 21.06 11.81
CA TYR A 162 6.23 20.30 10.83
C TYR A 162 6.60 21.17 9.62
N LYS A 163 5.67 21.97 9.09
CA LYS A 163 5.93 22.89 7.98
C LYS A 163 7.00 23.93 8.32
N THR A 164 7.00 24.45 9.54
CA THR A 164 8.03 25.41 10.00
C THR A 164 9.36 24.74 10.37
N HIS A 165 9.31 23.49 10.84
CA HIS A 165 10.48 22.69 11.21
C HIS A 165 11.15 22.05 10.00
N LYS A 166 10.42 21.87 8.88
CA LYS A 166 10.75 21.07 7.70
C LYS A 166 12.26 20.85 7.60
N PRO A 167 12.76 19.67 7.98
CA PRO A 167 14.18 19.40 7.85
C PRO A 167 14.51 19.61 6.38
N THR A 168 15.42 20.54 6.11
CA THR A 168 15.97 20.66 4.77
C THR A 168 16.61 19.31 4.50
N CYS A 169 16.05 18.52 3.59
CA CYS A 169 16.71 17.31 3.13
C CYS A 169 18.07 17.74 2.57
N HIS A 170 19.10 17.66 3.40
CA HIS A 170 20.48 17.73 2.98
C HIS A 170 20.77 16.39 2.31
N PHE A 171 20.23 16.21 1.11
CA PHE A 171 20.86 15.32 0.16
C PHE A 171 22.25 15.91 -0.02
N SER A 172 23.30 15.27 0.48
CA SER A 172 24.62 15.54 -0.06
C SER A 172 24.52 15.14 -1.54
N HIS A 173 24.61 16.11 -2.43
CA HIS A 173 24.42 15.92 -3.88
C HIS A 173 25.58 15.12 -4.51
N ASP A 174 26.41 14.45 -3.73
CA ASP A 174 27.68 13.89 -4.17
C ASP A 174 27.54 12.53 -4.89
N ARG A 175 26.31 12.01 -5.01
CA ARG A 175 26.04 10.84 -5.87
C ARG A 175 24.91 11.16 -6.85
N PRO A 176 25.19 11.20 -8.16
CA PRO A 176 24.15 11.27 -9.18
C PRO A 176 23.14 10.13 -8.99
N LEU A 177 21.84 10.43 -9.07
CA LEU A 177 20.75 9.45 -8.99
C LEU A 177 20.98 8.23 -9.91
N ALA A 178 21.61 8.46 -11.07
CA ALA A 178 22.01 7.42 -12.01
C ALA A 178 22.95 6.36 -11.41
N GLN A 179 23.86 6.73 -10.50
CA GLN A 179 24.75 5.77 -9.84
C GLN A 179 24.04 4.93 -8.77
N LEU A 180 23.02 5.48 -8.12
CA LEU A 180 22.19 4.72 -7.17
C LEU A 180 21.26 3.73 -7.88
N LEU A 181 20.76 4.11 -9.06
CA LEU A 181 19.89 3.25 -9.87
C LEU A 181 20.68 2.15 -10.58
N ALA A 182 21.89 2.44 -11.08
CA ALA A 182 22.76 1.44 -11.70
C ALA A 182 23.16 0.31 -10.73
N ALA A 183 23.25 0.59 -9.43
CA ALA A 183 23.54 -0.42 -8.40
C ALA A 183 22.31 -1.25 -7.97
N LEU A 184 21.11 -0.87 -8.40
CA LEU A 184 19.86 -1.58 -8.11
C LEU A 184 19.37 -2.44 -9.28
N ILE A 185 19.94 -2.21 -10.46
CA ILE A 185 19.70 -2.98 -11.67
C ILE A 185 21.01 -3.74 -11.94
N ASP A 186 21.29 -4.76 -11.12
CA ASP A 186 22.18 -5.82 -11.58
C ASP A 186 21.40 -6.57 -12.68
N GLU A 187 21.74 -6.27 -13.92
CA GLU A 187 21.44 -7.13 -15.06
C GLU A 187 22.32 -8.37 -14.95
N GLU A 188 21.90 -9.39 -14.22
CA GLU A 188 22.33 -10.77 -14.50
C GLU A 188 21.13 -11.73 -14.37
N ASP A 189 20.71 -12.18 -15.56
CA ASP A 189 19.89 -13.34 -15.98
C ASP A 189 18.40 -13.47 -15.58
#